data_AF-A0A3C1MX54-F1
#
_entry.id   AF-A0A3C1MX54-F1
#
_cell.length_a   1.000
_cell.length_b   1.000
_cell.length_c   1.000
_cell.angle_alpha   90.00
_cell.angle_beta   90.00
_cell.angle_gamma   90.00
#
_symmetry.space_group_name_H-M   'P 1'
#
loop_
_entity.id
_entity.type
_entity.pdbx_description
1 polymer ?
#
loop_
_entity_poly.entity_id
_entity_poly.type
_entity_poly.pdbx_seq_one_letter_code
_entity_poly.pdbx_strand_id
1 'polypeptide(L)'
;MVYRRIADTERQALVQALAKRLAEILEENIHEVMNDHGHPYQADFIDLVNRRGQDYASFDFPPEQPSFAALRYLGNCIRDIMEGRDQPWVIDQIMELEAPEMIATVKQAVDGLFPQTSSASLPA
;
A
#
# COMPACT_ATOMS: atom_id res chain seq x y z
N MET A 1 -7.23 -0.88 8.96
CA MET A 1 -8.22 -0.17 8.12
C MET A 1 -9.35 -1.08 7.67
N VAL A 2 -9.15 -2.24 7.02
CA VAL A 2 -10.26 -3.21 6.77
C VAL A 2 -10.18 -4.52 7.56
N TYR A 3 -9.01 -4.83 8.15
CA TYR A 3 -8.83 -6.03 8.98
C TYR A 3 -9.86 -6.05 10.12
N ARG A 4 -10.56 -7.17 10.30
CA ARG A 4 -11.71 -7.36 11.19
C ARG A 4 -12.96 -6.51 10.91
N ARG A 5 -12.99 -5.70 9.84
CA ARG A 5 -14.19 -4.98 9.38
C ARG A 5 -14.97 -5.74 8.30
N ILE A 6 -14.29 -6.62 7.56
CA ILE A 6 -14.83 -7.49 6.52
C ILE A 6 -14.30 -8.91 6.69
N ALA A 7 -14.95 -9.89 6.05
CA ALA A 7 -14.51 -11.28 6.09
C ALA A 7 -13.15 -11.47 5.41
N ASP A 8 -12.43 -12.53 5.78
CA ASP A 8 -11.11 -12.83 5.22
C ASP A 8 -11.15 -13.08 3.70
N THR A 9 -12.19 -13.75 3.23
CA THR A 9 -12.43 -14.00 1.79
C THR A 9 -12.71 -12.70 1.03
N GLU A 10 -13.48 -11.79 1.62
CA GLU A 10 -13.76 -10.46 1.03
C GLU A 10 -12.50 -9.59 0.99
N ARG A 11 -11.68 -9.63 2.06
CA ARG A 11 -10.39 -8.93 2.09
C ARG A 11 -9.46 -9.46 1.00
N GLN A 12 -9.39 -10.77 0.82
CA GLN A 12 -8.59 -11.37 -0.25
C GLN A 12 -9.07 -10.91 -1.63
N ALA A 13 -10.39 -10.96 -1.89
CA ALA A 13 -10.97 -10.50 -3.14
C ALA A 13 -10.70 -8.99 -3.39
N LEU A 14 -10.82 -8.16 -2.35
CA LEU A 14 -10.52 -6.73 -2.42
C LEU A 14 -9.07 -6.45 -2.81
N VAL A 15 -8.10 -7.12 -2.16
CA VAL A 15 -6.67 -6.94 -2.46
C VAL A 15 -6.35 -7.38 -3.88
N GLN A 16 -6.90 -8.50 -4.33
CA GLN A 16 -6.70 -8.99 -5.70
C GLN A 16 -7.28 -8.02 -6.74
N ALA A 17 -8.52 -7.55 -6.53
CA ALA A 17 -9.16 -6.60 -7.44
C ALA A 17 -8.40 -5.27 -7.50
N LEU A 18 -7.92 -4.76 -6.36
CA LEU A 18 -7.15 -3.53 -6.28
C LEU A 18 -5.79 -3.67 -7.00
N ALA A 19 -5.05 -4.76 -6.74
CA ALA A 19 -3.76 -5.02 -7.38
C ALA A 19 -3.90 -5.09 -8.91
N LYS A 20 -4.92 -5.82 -9.40
CA LYS A 20 -5.21 -5.90 -10.84
C LYS A 20 -5.54 -4.54 -11.43
N ARG A 21 -6.43 -3.77 -10.78
CA ARG A 21 -6.83 -2.46 -11.31
C ARG A 21 -5.68 -1.46 -11.33
N LEU A 22 -4.82 -1.47 -10.32
CA LEU A 22 -3.63 -0.62 -10.30
C LEU A 22 -2.61 -1.02 -11.37
N ALA A 23 -2.45 -2.32 -11.64
CA ALA A 23 -1.62 -2.83 -12.72
C ALA A 23 -2.11 -2.33 -14.09
N GLU A 24 -3.43 -2.44 -14.35
CA GLU A 24 -4.06 -1.92 -15.57
C GLU A 24 -3.81 -0.41 -15.74
N ILE A 25 -4.07 0.38 -14.69
CA ILE A 25 -3.87 1.84 -14.73
C ILE A 25 -2.39 2.19 -14.96
N LEU A 26 -1.46 1.46 -14.35
CA LEU A 26 -0.03 1.68 -14.55
C LEU A 26 0.36 1.46 -16.02
N GLU A 27 -0.07 0.34 -16.60
CA GLU A 27 0.23 0.01 -17.99
C GLU A 27 -0.43 1.01 -18.96
N GLU A 28 -1.71 1.36 -18.73
CA GLU A 28 -2.42 2.40 -19.48
C GLU A 28 -1.64 3.72 -19.47
N ASN A 29 -1.19 4.17 -18.30
CA ASN A 29 -0.41 5.41 -18.16
C ASN A 29 0.93 5.34 -18.91
N ILE A 30 1.63 4.19 -18.86
CA ILE A 30 2.91 4.04 -19.57
C ILE A 30 2.69 4.05 -21.08
N HIS A 31 1.65 3.38 -21.56
CA HIS A 31 1.27 3.39 -22.97
C HIS A 31 0.94 4.81 -23.44
N GLU A 32 0.22 5.59 -22.64
CA GLU A 32 -0.19 6.95 -22.99
C GLU A 32 0.97 7.96 -22.93
N VAL A 33 1.81 7.90 -21.90
CA VAL A 33 2.86 8.90 -21.64
C VAL A 33 4.17 8.54 -22.35
N MET A 34 4.55 7.28 -22.33
CA MET A 34 5.85 6.80 -22.81
C MET A 34 5.74 6.09 -24.17
N ASN A 35 4.53 5.69 -24.58
CA ASN A 35 4.27 4.90 -25.79
C ASN A 35 5.12 3.62 -25.87
N ASP A 36 5.39 3.00 -24.72
CA ASP A 36 6.08 1.72 -24.64
C ASP A 36 5.07 0.60 -24.44
N HIS A 37 4.95 -0.28 -25.44
CA HIS A 37 4.06 -1.45 -25.42
C HIS A 37 4.84 -2.77 -25.40
N GLY A 38 6.17 -2.70 -25.25
CA GLY A 38 7.07 -3.83 -25.43
C GLY A 38 7.35 -4.62 -24.15
N HIS A 39 6.82 -4.17 -23.01
CA HIS A 39 7.16 -4.70 -21.70
C HIS A 39 5.90 -5.12 -20.92
N PRO A 40 5.92 -6.25 -20.18
CA PRO A 40 4.75 -6.79 -19.50
C PRO A 40 4.50 -6.09 -18.14
N TYR A 41 4.20 -4.79 -18.16
CA TYR A 41 4.09 -3.96 -16.95
C TYR A 41 3.09 -4.49 -15.91
N GLN A 42 1.95 -5.03 -16.36
CA GLN A 42 0.98 -5.60 -15.43
C GLN A 42 1.55 -6.78 -14.64
N ALA A 43 2.27 -7.69 -15.31
CA ALA A 43 2.84 -8.86 -14.67
C ALA A 43 3.90 -8.48 -13.63
N ASP A 44 4.81 -7.58 -14.02
CA ASP A 44 5.88 -7.10 -13.14
C ASP A 44 5.33 -6.36 -11.91
N PHE A 45 4.25 -5.58 -12.07
CA PHE A 45 3.58 -4.93 -10.95
C PHE A 45 2.94 -5.95 -9.99
N ILE A 46 2.26 -6.97 -10.51
CA ILE A 46 1.65 -8.03 -9.70
C ILE A 46 2.73 -8.82 -8.94
N ASP A 47 3.86 -9.13 -9.59
CA ASP A 47 5.00 -9.78 -8.94
C ASP A 47 5.58 -8.91 -7.81
N LEU A 48 5.69 -7.60 -8.03
CA LEU A 48 6.08 -6.66 -6.99
C LEU A 48 5.09 -6.69 -5.81
N VAL A 49 3.78 -6.62 -6.06
CA VAL A 49 2.76 -6.67 -5.01
C VAL A 49 2.83 -7.98 -4.21
N ASN A 50 3.02 -9.12 -4.89
CA ASN A 50 3.14 -10.43 -4.23
C ASN A 50 4.37 -10.49 -3.33
N ARG A 51 5.53 -10.05 -3.83
CA ARG A 51 6.76 -9.96 -3.04
C ARG A 51 6.58 -9.07 -1.82
N ARG A 52 6.06 -7.85 -2.02
CA ARG A 52 5.80 -6.91 -0.92
C ARG A 52 4.79 -7.45 0.08
N GLY A 53 3.75 -8.15 -0.37
CA GLY A 53 2.78 -8.80 0.51
C GLY A 53 3.44 -9.81 1.46
N GLN A 54 4.39 -10.59 0.96
CA GLN A 54 5.18 -11.51 1.79
C GLN A 54 6.10 -10.77 2.75
N ASP A 55 6.82 -9.74 2.27
CA ASP A 55 7.69 -8.91 3.10
C ASP A 55 6.90 -8.28 4.26
N TYR A 56 5.74 -7.68 3.96
CA TYR A 56 4.93 -6.98 4.95
C TYR A 56 4.23 -7.92 5.95
N ALA A 57 4.00 -9.18 5.60
CA ALA A 57 3.46 -10.18 6.53
C ALA A 57 4.39 -10.47 7.72
N SER A 58 5.67 -10.07 7.64
CA SER A 58 6.65 -10.22 8.71
C SER A 58 6.64 -9.08 9.75
N PHE A 59 5.89 -8.00 9.51
CA PHE A 59 5.80 -6.87 10.44
C PHE A 59 4.49 -6.86 11.24
N ASP A 60 4.56 -6.29 12.44
CA ASP A 60 3.39 -5.97 13.23
C ASP A 60 2.80 -4.62 12.84
N PHE A 61 1.47 -4.53 12.83
CA PHE A 61 0.71 -3.31 12.55
C PHE A 61 -0.21 -2.97 13.72
N PRO A 62 0.31 -2.25 14.75
CA PRO A 62 -0.51 -1.85 15.89
C PRO A 62 -1.63 -0.89 15.44
N PRO A 63 -2.80 -0.92 16.10
CA PRO A 63 -3.97 -0.14 15.67
C PRO A 63 -3.83 1.38 15.87
N GLU A 64 -2.95 1.82 16.78
CA GLU A 64 -2.84 3.22 17.19
C GLU A 64 -1.84 4.04 16.36
N GLN A 65 -0.86 3.40 15.73
CA GLN A 65 0.21 4.08 15.01
C GLN A 65 0.72 3.27 13.81
N PRO A 66 1.21 3.95 12.75
CA PRO A 66 1.93 3.27 11.67
C PRO A 66 3.11 2.44 12.22
N SER A 67 3.32 1.26 11.65
CA SER A 67 4.44 0.40 12.02
C SER A 67 5.76 1.03 11.60
N PHE A 68 6.57 1.48 12.56
CA PHE A 68 7.88 2.09 12.28
C PHE A 68 8.77 1.18 11.44
N ALA A 69 8.80 -0.13 11.74
CA ALA A 69 9.59 -1.10 11.00
C ALA A 69 9.11 -1.22 9.55
N ALA A 70 7.80 -1.28 9.31
CA ALA A 70 7.24 -1.34 7.96
C ALA A 70 7.49 -0.04 7.18
N LEU A 71 7.36 1.12 7.83
CA LEU A 71 7.65 2.42 7.21
C LEU A 71 9.13 2.58 6.86
N ARG A 72 10.03 2.16 7.75
CA ARG A 72 11.46 2.16 7.48
C ARG A 72 11.81 1.18 6.37
N TYR A 73 11.15 0.04 6.31
CA TYR A 73 11.30 -0.91 5.21
C TYR A 73 10.90 -0.29 3.88
N LEU A 74 9.73 0.37 3.81
CA LEU A 74 9.29 1.13 2.64
C LEU A 74 10.33 2.17 2.21
N GLY A 75 10.84 2.96 3.16
CA GLY A 75 11.88 3.96 2.89
C GLY A 75 13.15 3.35 2.28
N ASN A 76 13.61 2.21 2.79
CA ASN A 76 14.76 1.51 2.19
C ASN A 76 14.47 1.03 0.77
N CYS A 77 13.27 0.46 0.54
CA CYS A 77 12.87 -0.01 -0.77
C CYS A 77 12.86 1.09 -1.83
N ILE A 78 12.43 2.30 -1.45
CA ILE A 78 12.44 3.47 -2.33
C ILE A 78 13.87 3.97 -2.52
N ARG A 79 14.66 4.07 -1.44
CA ARG A 79 16.07 4.47 -1.55
C ARG A 79 16.86 3.57 -2.50
N ASP A 80 16.60 2.26 -2.50
CA ASP A 80 17.35 1.29 -3.31
C ASP A 80 17.08 1.43 -4.83
N ILE A 81 15.99 2.09 -5.24
CA ILE A 81 15.68 2.40 -6.65
C ILE A 81 16.06 3.83 -7.05
N MET A 82 16.52 4.65 -6.10
CA MET A 82 16.97 6.02 -6.36
C MET A 82 18.42 6.05 -6.85
N GLU A 83 18.72 7.01 -7.73
CA GLU A 83 20.08 7.32 -8.12
C GLU A 83 20.87 7.87 -6.92
N GLY A 84 22.18 7.60 -6.85
CA GLY A 84 22.99 7.90 -5.66
C GLY A 84 22.97 9.37 -5.19
N ARG A 85 22.74 10.31 -6.10
CA ARG A 85 22.57 11.75 -5.80
C ARG A 85 21.27 12.06 -5.05
N ASP A 86 20.23 11.25 -5.26
CA ASP A 86 18.88 11.47 -4.73
C ASP A 86 18.58 10.53 -3.55
N GLN A 87 19.48 9.62 -3.19
CA GLN A 87 19.35 8.75 -2.01
C GLN A 87 19.38 9.45 -0.65
N PRO A 88 20.15 10.54 -0.43
CA PRO A 88 20.18 11.19 0.88
C PRO A 88 18.78 11.63 1.32
N TRP A 89 18.45 11.42 2.60
CA TRP A 89 17.20 11.86 3.25
C TRP A 89 15.90 11.23 2.75
N VAL A 90 15.92 10.39 1.70
CA VAL A 90 14.71 9.72 1.18
C VAL A 90 13.98 8.93 2.26
N ILE A 91 14.71 8.25 3.14
CA ILE A 91 14.08 7.49 4.21
C ILE A 91 13.33 8.41 5.17
N ASP A 92 13.95 9.54 5.55
CA ASP A 92 13.36 10.50 6.48
C ASP A 92 12.15 11.19 5.82
N GLN A 93 12.25 11.58 4.54
CA GLN A 93 11.13 12.10 3.74
C GLN A 93 9.95 11.12 3.73
N ILE A 94 10.21 9.84 3.45
CA ILE A 94 9.16 8.82 3.40
C ILE A 94 8.52 8.62 4.78
N MET A 95 9.33 8.53 5.83
CA MET A 95 8.84 8.20 7.16
C MET A 95 8.14 9.37 7.87
N GLU A 96 8.63 10.59 7.69
CA GLU A 96 8.16 11.78 8.42
C GLU A 96 7.10 12.58 7.65
N LEU A 97 7.09 12.50 6.31
CA LEU A 97 6.22 13.33 5.46
C LEU A 97 5.27 12.50 4.59
N GLU A 98 5.82 11.71 3.65
CA GLU A 98 5.01 11.07 2.59
C GLU A 98 4.11 9.95 3.12
N ALA A 99 4.65 9.03 3.93
CA ALA A 99 3.88 7.89 4.38
C ALA A 99 2.75 8.26 5.35
N PRO A 100 2.93 9.20 6.31
CA PRO A 100 1.83 9.69 7.13
C PRO A 100 0.66 10.26 6.30
N GLU A 101 0.94 11.08 5.28
CA GLU A 101 -0.09 11.66 4.41
C GLU A 101 -0.81 10.58 3.58
N MET A 102 -0.05 9.67 2.98
CA MET A 102 -0.59 8.55 2.22
C MET A 102 -1.50 7.67 3.09
N ILE A 103 -1.06 7.33 4.30
CA ILE A 103 -1.85 6.53 5.25
C ILE A 103 -3.14 7.27 5.63
N ALA A 104 -3.09 8.59 5.87
CA ALA A 104 -4.28 9.36 6.20
C ALA A 104 -5.32 9.33 5.06
N THR A 105 -4.86 9.50 3.82
CA THR A 105 -5.71 9.43 2.62
C THR A 105 -6.38 8.05 2.47
N VAL A 106 -5.58 6.98 2.56
CA VAL A 106 -6.10 5.61 2.47
C VAL A 106 -7.06 5.31 3.63
N LYS A 107 -6.78 5.82 4.83
CA LYS A 107 -7.67 5.71 5.99
C LYS A 107 -9.05 6.26 5.71
N GLN A 108 -9.08 7.48 5.19
CA GLN A 108 -10.32 8.18 4.91
C GLN A 108 -11.15 7.46 3.86
N ALA A 109 -10.52 7.00 2.77
CA ALA A 109 -11.19 6.23 1.73
C ALA A 109 -11.77 4.91 2.28
N VAL A 110 -11.00 4.18 3.08
CA VAL A 110 -11.46 2.93 3.69
C VAL A 110 -12.57 3.18 4.71
N ASP A 111 -12.46 4.18 5.57
CA ASP A 111 -13.49 4.50 6.56
C ASP A 111 -14.82 4.91 5.89
N GLY A 112 -14.76 5.57 4.72
CA GLY A 112 -15.94 5.92 3.94
C GLY A 112 -16.62 4.72 3.27
N LEU A 113 -15.84 3.74 2.79
CA LEU A 113 -16.35 2.52 2.15
C LEU A 113 -16.77 1.43 3.14
N PHE A 114 -16.04 1.32 4.26
CA PHE A 114 -16.23 0.32 5.31
C PHE A 114 -16.30 1.01 6.67
N PRO A 115 -17.46 1.61 7.02
CA PRO A 115 -17.65 2.27 8.30
C PRO A 115 -17.31 1.34 9.45
N GLN A 116 -16.66 1.87 10.49
CA GLN A 116 -16.45 1.09 11.71
C GLN A 116 -17.83 0.78 12.29
N THR A 117 -18.19 -0.49 12.37
CA THR A 117 -19.38 -0.90 13.11
C THR A 117 -19.14 -0.49 14.55
N SER A 118 -19.79 0.57 15.00
CA SER A 118 -19.80 0.92 16.41
C SER A 118 -20.24 -0.32 17.16
N SER A 119 -19.35 -0.91 17.96
CA SER A 119 -19.76 -1.92 18.91
C SER A 119 -20.73 -1.22 19.86
N ALA A 120 -22.03 -1.39 19.62
CA ALA A 120 -23.05 -1.11 20.60
C ALA A 120 -22.59 -1.81 21.88
N SER A 121 -22.35 -1.02 22.92
CA SER A 121 -22.05 -1.49 24.27
C SER A 121 -23.06 -2.56 24.64
N LEU A 122 -22.59 -3.78 24.91
CA LEU A 122 -23.38 -4.80 25.58
C LEU A 122 -23.82 -4.21 26.93
N PRO A 123 -25.14 -4.09 27.20
CA PRO A 123 -25.60 -3.65 28.51
C PRO A 123 -25.27 -4.71 29.56
N ALA A 124 -24.84 -4.18 30.72
CA ALA A 124 -24.51 -4.75 32.03
C ALA A 124 -24.69 -6.27 32.27
#